data_AF-A0A6P0UUP8-F1
#
_entry.id   AF-A0A6P0UUP8-F1
#
_cell.length_a   1.000
_cell.length_b   1.000
_cell.length_c   1.000
_cell.angle_alpha   90.00
_cell.angle_beta   90.00
_cell.angle_gamma   90.00
#
_symmetry.space_group_name_H-M   'P 1'
#
loop_
_entity.id
_entity.type
_entity.pdbx_description
1 polymer ?
#
loop_
_entity_poly.entity_id
_entity_poly.type
_entity_poly.pdbx_seq_one_letter_code
_entity_poly.pdbx_strand_id
1 'polypeptide(L)'
;MMRQTNTDSNGGSWTESQIRLVWEDGKIVPGKSPNEFRKDKCESIIKWSEHGNRNSQYGWEIDHINPVSNGGGDEFDNLQPLQWENNAKKGDQLNWIC
;
A
#
# COMPACT_ATOMS: atom_id res chain seq x y z
N MET A 1 -6.35 14.29 -14.57
CA MET A 1 -7.27 13.21 -14.18
C MET A 1 -6.70 12.60 -12.90
N MET A 2 -7.49 12.44 -11.84
CA MET A 2 -7.02 11.75 -10.63
C MET A 2 -6.76 10.29 -11.00
N ARG A 3 -5.54 9.82 -10.69
CA ARG A 3 -5.17 8.41 -10.89
C ARG A 3 -6.03 7.53 -9.97
N GLN A 4 -6.36 6.34 -10.45
CA GLN A 4 -6.96 5.32 -9.59
C GLN A 4 -5.87 4.75 -8.68
N THR A 5 -6.00 4.97 -7.38
CA THR A 5 -5.17 4.34 -6.34
C THR A 5 -5.24 2.82 -6.41
N ASN A 6 -4.20 2.12 -5.91
CA ASN A 6 -4.09 0.66 -5.96
C ASN A 6 -3.98 0.06 -7.37
N THR A 7 -3.35 0.79 -8.30
CA THR A 7 -3.03 0.32 -9.65
C THR A 7 -1.52 0.42 -9.90
N ASP A 8 -1.03 -0.30 -10.90
CA ASP A 8 0.34 -0.13 -11.41
C ASP A 8 0.49 1.19 -12.19
N SER A 9 1.72 1.57 -12.56
CA SER A 9 2.02 2.82 -13.26
C SER A 9 1.26 3.00 -14.58
N ASN A 10 0.78 1.92 -15.19
CA ASN A 10 -0.01 1.91 -16.43
C ASN A 10 -1.54 1.87 -16.17
N GLY A 11 -1.97 1.82 -14.90
CA GLY A 11 -3.37 1.71 -14.50
C GLY A 11 -3.91 0.28 -14.47
N GLY A 12 -3.03 -0.73 -14.53
CA GLY A 12 -3.36 -2.14 -14.40
C GLY A 12 -3.47 -2.62 -12.95
N SER A 13 -3.94 -3.85 -12.77
CA SER A 13 -4.01 -4.52 -11.48
C SER A 13 -2.67 -5.17 -11.13
N TRP A 14 -2.32 -5.16 -9.84
CA TRP A 14 -1.14 -5.86 -9.33
C TRP A 14 -1.26 -7.37 -9.45
N THR A 15 -0.15 -8.02 -9.80
CA THR A 15 -0.04 -9.49 -9.75
C THR A 15 0.02 -9.99 -8.32
N GLU A 16 -0.38 -11.24 -8.07
CA GLU A 16 -0.32 -11.84 -6.74
C GLU A 16 1.10 -11.83 -6.14
N SER A 17 2.11 -12.04 -6.98
CA SER A 17 3.51 -11.96 -6.56
C SER A 17 3.90 -10.56 -6.11
N GLN A 18 3.48 -9.51 -6.84
CA GLN A 18 3.70 -8.12 -6.43
C GLN A 18 2.98 -7.81 -5.12
N ILE A 19 1.72 -8.24 -4.97
CA ILE A 19 0.95 -8.04 -3.73
C ILE A 19 1.67 -8.70 -2.55
N ARG A 20 2.15 -9.93 -2.71
CA ARG A 20 2.92 -10.63 -1.67
C ARG A 20 4.22 -9.91 -1.33
N LEU A 21 4.99 -9.51 -2.34
CA LEU A 21 6.24 -8.80 -2.13
C LEU A 21 6.03 -7.50 -1.35
N VAL A 22 5.08 -6.67 -1.77
CA VAL A 22 4.78 -5.40 -1.09
C VAL A 22 4.23 -5.64 0.32
N TRP A 23 3.38 -6.65 0.51
CA TRP A 23 2.95 -7.04 1.85
C TRP A 23 4.14 -7.40 2.76
N GLU A 24 5.13 -8.11 2.21
CA GLU A 24 6.33 -8.50 2.94
C GLU A 24 7.23 -7.34 3.40
N ASP A 25 7.03 -6.13 2.86
CA ASP A 25 7.68 -4.91 3.34
C ASP A 25 6.99 -4.29 4.58
N GLY A 26 5.73 -4.65 4.82
CA GLY A 26 4.99 -4.15 5.99
C GLY A 26 5.60 -4.58 7.32
N LYS A 27 5.52 -3.74 8.36
CA LYS A 27 6.11 -4.05 9.68
C LYS A 27 5.35 -5.18 10.38
N ILE A 28 6.06 -6.08 11.05
CA ILE A 28 5.45 -7.17 11.83
C ILE A 28 4.70 -6.58 13.04
N VAL A 29 3.48 -7.07 13.31
CA VAL A 29 2.74 -6.75 14.55
C VAL A 29 3.12 -7.77 15.63
N PRO A 30 3.71 -7.35 16.76
CA PRO A 30 4.02 -8.26 17.86
C PRO A 30 2.76 -9.01 18.34
N GLY A 31 2.86 -10.33 18.48
CA GLY A 31 1.76 -11.17 18.95
C GLY A 31 0.68 -11.50 17.89
N LYS A 32 0.87 -11.15 16.61
CA LYS A 32 0.01 -11.58 15.49
C LYS A 32 0.82 -12.33 14.43
N SER A 33 0.12 -13.13 13.62
CA SER A 33 0.71 -13.82 12.47
C SER A 33 1.14 -12.80 11.41
N PRO A 34 2.43 -12.74 10.99
CA PRO A 34 2.91 -11.82 9.96
C PRO A 34 2.37 -12.13 8.55
N ASN A 35 1.78 -13.31 8.37
CA ASN A 35 1.11 -13.72 7.13
C ASN A 35 -0.33 -13.20 7.05
N GLU A 36 -0.89 -12.77 8.18
CA GLU A 36 -2.26 -12.26 8.27
C GLU A 36 -2.31 -10.79 8.59
N PHE A 37 -1.42 -10.31 9.48
CA PHE A 37 -1.41 -8.95 9.98
C PHE A 37 -0.03 -8.33 9.89
N ARG A 38 0.00 -7.09 9.38
CA ARG A 38 1.18 -6.23 9.38
C ARG A 38 0.78 -4.81 9.75
N LYS A 39 1.75 -3.91 9.86
CA LYS A 39 1.53 -2.48 9.97
C LYS A 39 2.10 -1.76 8.76
N ASP A 40 1.41 -0.72 8.33
CA ASP A 40 1.97 0.22 7.37
C ASP A 40 3.02 1.15 8.01
N LYS A 41 3.57 2.07 7.22
CA LYS A 41 4.53 3.08 7.74
C LYS A 41 3.93 3.99 8.81
N CYS A 42 2.61 4.17 8.81
CA CYS A 42 1.83 4.98 9.75
C CYS A 42 1.42 4.20 11.01
N GLU A 43 2.01 3.03 11.24
CA GLU A 43 1.69 2.13 12.36
C GLU A 43 0.25 1.59 12.37
N SER A 44 -0.51 1.83 11.29
CA SER A 44 -1.88 1.35 11.13
C SER A 44 -1.86 -0.14 10.79
N ILE A 45 -2.70 -0.92 11.47
CA ILE A 45 -2.76 -2.37 11.25
C ILE A 45 -3.49 -2.66 9.95
N ILE A 46 -2.88 -3.50 9.13
CA ILE A 46 -3.41 -3.99 7.86
C ILE A 46 -3.55 -5.51 7.90
N LYS A 47 -4.51 -6.06 7.16
CA LYS A 47 -4.77 -7.50 7.11
C LYS A 47 -4.66 -8.01 5.68
N TRP A 48 -3.90 -9.09 5.45
CA TRP A 48 -3.61 -9.65 4.13
C TRP A 48 -4.88 -9.87 3.30
N SER A 49 -5.91 -10.47 3.90
CA SER A 49 -7.20 -10.76 3.24
C SER A 49 -8.01 -9.53 2.84
N GLU A 50 -7.64 -8.34 3.32
CA GLU A 50 -8.38 -7.09 3.11
C GLU A 50 -7.70 -6.19 2.06
N HIS A 51 -6.83 -6.76 1.22
CA HIS A 51 -6.21 -6.04 0.12
C HIS A 51 -7.28 -5.46 -0.83
N GLY A 52 -7.23 -4.15 -1.09
CA GLY A 52 -8.22 -3.42 -1.88
C GLY A 52 -9.57 -3.18 -1.19
N ASN A 53 -9.76 -3.59 0.07
CA ASN A 53 -11.03 -3.44 0.78
C ASN A 53 -11.12 -2.14 1.58
N ARG A 54 -11.67 -1.07 0.97
CA ARG A 54 -11.90 0.22 1.64
C ARG A 54 -13.04 0.25 2.66
N ASN A 55 -13.79 -0.85 2.81
CA ASN A 55 -14.86 -0.94 3.81
C ASN A 55 -14.39 -1.61 5.12
N SER A 56 -13.11 -1.94 5.21
CA SER A 56 -12.52 -2.64 6.35
C SER A 56 -11.57 -1.73 7.11
N GLN A 57 -11.64 -1.76 8.44
CA GLN A 57 -10.66 -1.05 9.29
C GLN A 57 -9.21 -1.49 9.03
N TYR A 58 -9.03 -2.72 8.53
CA TYR A 58 -7.72 -3.32 8.22
C TYR A 58 -7.43 -3.37 6.72
N GLY A 59 -8.25 -2.71 5.92
CA GLY A 59 -8.05 -2.63 4.47
C GLY A 59 -6.74 -1.94 4.12
N TRP A 60 -6.12 -2.38 3.04
CA TRP A 60 -4.85 -1.84 2.61
C TRP A 60 -4.70 -1.95 1.11
N GLU A 61 -3.80 -1.15 0.58
CA GLU A 61 -3.54 -1.03 -0.84
C GLU A 61 -2.04 -0.87 -1.05
N ILE A 62 -1.60 -1.10 -2.29
CA ILE A 62 -0.23 -0.80 -2.70
C ILE A 62 -0.17 0.68 -3.08
N ASP A 63 0.77 1.38 -2.44
CA ASP A 63 1.06 2.79 -2.67
C ASP A 63 2.47 2.98 -3.25
N HIS A 64 2.61 4.01 -4.09
CA HIS A 64 3.89 4.47 -4.62
C HIS A 64 4.50 5.52 -3.70
N ILE A 65 5.66 5.26 -3.10
CA ILE A 65 6.39 6.20 -2.23
C ILE A 65 6.64 7.52 -2.98
N ASN A 66 7.34 7.44 -4.12
CA ASN A 66 7.39 8.48 -5.13
C ASN A 66 6.21 8.27 -6.09
N PRO A 67 5.22 9.18 -6.13
CA PRO A 67 4.05 9.01 -6.97
C PRO A 67 4.43 9.01 -8.45
N VAL A 68 3.64 8.30 -9.26
CA VAL A 68 3.83 8.20 -10.72
C VAL A 68 3.77 9.59 -11.38
N SER A 69 2.95 10.50 -10.85
CA SER A 69 2.88 11.90 -11.31
C SER A 69 4.20 12.67 -11.18
N ASN A 70 5.10 12.20 -10.32
CA ASN A 70 6.45 12.73 -10.11
C ASN A 70 7.54 11.79 -10.67
N GLY A 71 7.18 10.91 -11.61
CA GLY A 71 8.10 10.02 -12.30
C GLY A 71 8.53 8.78 -11.50
N GLY A 72 7.83 8.43 -10.42
CA GLY A 72 8.03 7.14 -9.75
C GLY A 72 7.47 5.97 -10.57
N GLY A 73 8.18 4.84 -10.58
CA GLY A 73 7.77 3.63 -11.27
C GLY A 73 7.25 2.54 -10.32
N ASP A 74 7.04 1.34 -10.86
CA ASP A 74 6.59 0.17 -10.11
C ASP A 74 7.76 -0.65 -9.55
N GLU A 75 8.92 -0.02 -9.36
CA GLU A 75 10.07 -0.65 -8.72
C GLU A 75 9.73 -1.00 -7.27
N PHE A 76 10.17 -2.17 -6.81
CA PHE A 76 9.86 -2.68 -5.48
C PHE A 76 10.19 -1.68 -4.36
N ASP A 77 11.35 -1.02 -4.44
CA ASP A 77 11.80 -0.02 -3.46
C ASP A 77 10.94 1.26 -3.46
N ASN A 78 10.11 1.44 -4.48
CA ASN A 78 9.15 2.55 -4.60
C ASN A 78 7.73 2.15 -4.19
N LEU A 79 7.49 0.89 -3.82
CA LEU A 79 6.16 0.40 -3.42
C LEU A 79 6.12 0.14 -1.93
N GLN A 80 4.99 0.47 -1.31
CA GLN A 80 4.77 0.19 0.12
C GLN A 80 3.32 -0.26 0.37
N PRO A 81 3.10 -1.12 1.38
CA PRO A 81 1.76 -1.41 1.84
C PRO A 81 1.27 -0.26 2.71
N LEU A 82 0.11 0.31 2.37
CA LEU A 82 -0.46 1.43 3.12
C LEU A 82 -1.93 1.14 3.46
N GLN A 83 -2.36 1.50 4.67
CA GLN A 83 -3.76 1.40 5.04
C GLN A 83 -4.59 2.30 4.10
N TRP A 84 -5.78 1.86 3.69
CA TRP A 84 -6.50 2.48 2.58
C TRP A 84 -6.89 3.97 2.81
N GLU A 85 -7.19 4.37 4.04
CA GLU A 85 -7.45 5.78 4.40
C GLU A 85 -6.16 6.60 4.34
N ASN A 86 -5.04 6.02 4.80
CA ASN A 86 -3.72 6.65 4.71
C ASN A 86 -3.32 6.85 3.25
N ASN A 87 -3.59 5.87 2.39
CA ASN A 87 -3.39 5.98 0.95
C ASN A 87 -4.26 7.06 0.32
N ALA A 88 -5.55 7.10 0.68
CA ALA A 88 -6.46 8.14 0.22
C ALA A 88 -6.04 9.55 0.67
N LYS A 89 -5.49 9.70 1.88
CA LYS A 89 -4.97 10.98 2.40
C LYS A 89 -3.66 11.40 1.73
N LYS A 90 -2.76 10.45 1.46
CA LYS A 90 -1.49 10.71 0.77
C LYS A 90 -1.71 11.19 -0.65
N GLY A 91 -2.50 10.46 -1.44
CA GLY A 91 -2.65 10.72 -2.87
C GLY A 91 -1.31 10.85 -3.60
N ASP A 92 -1.14 11.92 -4.38
CA ASP A 92 0.06 12.20 -5.18
C ASP A 92 1.12 13.03 -4.43
N GLN A 93 1.08 13.06 -3.10
CA GLN A 93 2.03 13.83 -2.30
C GLN A 93 3.34 13.04 -2.08
N LEU A 94 4.45 13.56 -2.60
CA LEU A 94 5.79 12.98 -2.42
C LEU A 94 6.25 13.03 -0.95
N ASN A 95 6.09 14.17 -0.29
CA ASN A 95 6.59 14.40 1.07
C ASN A 95 5.53 14.12 2.15
N TRP A 96 4.65 13.14 1.91
CA TRP A 96 3.57 12.85 2.84
C TRP A 96 4.03 12.09 4.08
N ILE A 97 3.70 12.64 5.22
CA ILE A 97 3.92 12.07 6.54
C ILE A 97 2.55 11.72 7.12
N CYS A 98 2.48 10.57 7.76
CA CYS A 98 1.38 10.18 8.64
C CYS A 98 1.26 11.21 9.79
#